data_AF-A0A351SB06-F1
#
_entry.id   AF-A0A351SB06-F1
#
_cell.length_a   1.000
_cell.length_b   1.000
_cell.length_c   1.000
_cell.angle_alpha   90.00
_cell.angle_beta   90.00
_cell.angle_gamma   90.00
#
_symmetry.space_group_name_H-M   'P 1'
#
loop_
_entity.id
_entity.type
_entity.pdbx_description
1 polymer ?
#
loop_
_entity_poly.entity_id
_entity_poly.type
_entity_poly.pdbx_seq_one_letter_code
_entity_poly.pdbx_strand_id
1 'polypeptide(L)'
;LSAIRAKAEPVGDHYLITGQKIFITYGEHDLTDNIIHLVLARTPDAPPGVKGISLFVVPKINVNEDGSLAEKNDVRCASIEHKLGIHASPT
;
A
#
# COMPACT_ATOMS: atom_id res chain seq x y z
N LEU A 1 -1.14 15.50 9.42
CA LEU A 1 -1.63 14.14 9.08
C LEU A 1 -2.57 14.09 7.87
N SER A 2 -3.42 15.08 7.59
CA SER A 2 -4.42 15.01 6.51
C SER A 2 -3.89 15.26 5.08
N ALA A 3 -2.61 15.60 4.90
CA ALA A 3 -2.03 15.94 3.60
C ALA A 3 -1.64 14.71 2.75
N ILE A 4 -2.46 13.65 2.74
CA ILE A 4 -2.23 12.51 1.84
C ILE A 4 -2.63 12.89 0.41
N ARG A 5 -1.77 12.54 -0.55
CA ARG A 5 -2.01 12.73 -1.99
C ARG A 5 -2.36 11.44 -2.72
N ALA A 6 -2.24 10.29 -2.05
CA ALA A 6 -2.59 9.00 -2.62
C ALA A 6 -4.11 8.95 -2.91
N LYS A 7 -4.45 8.51 -4.12
CA LYS A 7 -5.81 8.41 -4.63
C LYS A 7 -6.20 6.95 -4.80
N ALA A 8 -7.49 6.66 -4.71
CA ALA A 8 -8.07 5.35 -4.98
C ALA A 8 -9.25 5.54 -5.93
N GLU A 9 -9.10 5.11 -7.19
CA GLU A 9 -10.14 5.22 -8.22
C GLU A 9 -10.95 3.91 -8.29
N PRO A 10 -12.28 3.94 -8.15
CA PRO A 10 -13.09 2.72 -8.21
C PRO A 10 -13.10 2.13 -9.63
N VAL A 11 -12.87 0.82 -9.73
CA VAL A 11 -12.92 0.06 -10.99
C VAL A 11 -13.65 -1.25 -10.72
N GLY A 12 -14.91 -1.33 -11.14
CA GLY A 12 -15.74 -2.52 -10.92
C GLY A 12 -15.88 -2.84 -9.43
N ASP A 13 -15.29 -3.96 -9.01
CA ASP A 13 -15.32 -4.50 -7.66
C ASP A 13 -14.13 -4.09 -6.78
N HIS A 14 -13.13 -3.38 -7.34
CA HIS A 14 -11.91 -2.99 -6.63
C HIS A 14 -11.54 -1.51 -6.85
N TYR A 15 -10.38 -1.10 -6.34
CA TYR A 15 -9.86 0.25 -6.47
C TYR A 15 -8.44 0.24 -7.01
N LEU A 16 -8.14 1.15 -7.92
CA LEU A 16 -6.79 1.41 -8.39
C LEU A 16 -6.16 2.50 -7.52
N ILE A 17 -5.09 2.17 -6.81
CA ILE A 17 -4.42 3.09 -5.91
C ILE A 17 -3.20 3.69 -6.59
N THR A 18 -3.18 5.02 -6.68
CA THR A 18 -2.04 5.77 -7.21
C THR A 18 -1.47 6.69 -6.15
N GLY A 19 -0.16 6.62 -5.94
CA GLY A 19 0.57 7.54 -5.07
C GLY A 19 1.84 6.93 -4.52
N GLN A 20 2.57 7.71 -3.74
CA GLN A 20 3.78 7.27 -3.05
C GLN A 20 3.60 7.40 -1.54
N LYS A 21 4.14 6.42 -0.82
CA LYS A 21 4.26 6.41 0.64
C LYS A 21 5.74 6.34 1.00
N ILE A 22 6.06 6.86 2.17
CA ILE A 22 7.43 6.90 2.69
C ILE A 22 7.45 6.33 4.10
N PHE A 23 8.63 5.90 4.53
CA PHE A 23 8.87 5.36 5.87
C PHE A 23 7.95 4.19 6.21
N ILE A 24 7.85 3.24 5.28
CA ILE A 24 7.02 2.05 5.44
C ILE A 24 7.90 0.94 5.99
N THR A 25 7.85 0.80 7.32
CA THR A 25 8.50 -0.29 8.05
C THR A 25 8.04 -1.64 7.51
N TYR A 26 8.99 -2.50 7.12
CA TYR A 26 8.70 -3.79 6.46
C TYR A 26 7.87 -3.64 5.17
N GLY A 27 8.04 -2.52 4.47
CA GLY A 27 7.39 -2.29 3.17
C GLY A 27 7.81 -3.24 2.06
N GLU A 28 8.94 -3.95 2.22
CA GLU A 28 9.37 -5.03 1.33
C GLU A 28 10.40 -5.92 2.04
N HIS A 29 10.36 -7.23 1.78
CA HIS A 29 11.32 -8.24 2.23
C HIS A 29 11.02 -9.61 1.58
N ASP A 30 11.93 -10.57 1.77
CA ASP A 30 11.87 -11.95 1.29
C ASP A 30 11.49 -12.99 2.36
N LEU A 31 11.16 -12.56 3.58
CA LEU A 31 10.79 -13.45 4.71
C LEU A 31 9.41 -14.13 4.58
N THR A 32 8.59 -13.77 3.59
CA THR A 32 7.22 -14.25 3.40
C THR A 32 6.89 -14.28 1.90
N ASP A 33 5.98 -15.17 1.50
CA ASP A 33 5.54 -15.27 0.12
C ASP A 33 4.74 -14.04 -0.33
N ASN A 34 4.00 -13.40 0.59
CA ASN A 34 3.16 -12.24 0.28
C ASN A 34 3.16 -11.21 1.42
N ILE A 35 3.03 -9.93 1.05
CA ILE A 35 2.95 -8.79 1.98
C ILE A 35 1.62 -8.08 1.75
N ILE A 36 0.88 -7.83 2.83
CA ILE A 36 -0.42 -7.15 2.76
C ILE A 36 -0.25 -5.71 3.24
N HIS A 37 -0.28 -4.76 2.30
CA HIS A 37 -0.18 -3.34 2.64
C HIS A 37 -1.56 -2.79 3.00
N LEU A 38 -1.65 -2.16 4.17
CA LEU A 38 -2.81 -1.37 4.56
C LEU A 38 -2.58 0.09 4.16
N VAL A 39 -3.19 0.51 3.05
CA VAL A 39 -2.91 1.80 2.41
C VAL A 39 -4.02 2.79 2.69
N LEU A 40 -3.65 3.97 3.21
CA LEU A 40 -4.57 5.10 3.33
C LEU A 40 -4.59 5.92 2.03
N ALA A 41 -5.74 6.07 1.40
CA ALA A 41 -5.93 6.84 0.17
C ALA A 41 -7.30 7.56 0.17
N ARG A 42 -7.50 8.48 -0.78
CA ARG A 42 -8.76 9.21 -0.96
C ARG A 42 -9.47 8.74 -2.22
N THR A 43 -10.77 8.48 -2.11
CA THR A 43 -11.63 8.32 -3.29
C THR A 43 -11.95 9.69 -3.91
N PRO A 44 -12.39 9.74 -5.19
CA PRO A 44 -12.65 11.00 -5.89
C PRO A 44 -13.65 11.91 -5.17
N ASP A 45 -14.68 11.31 -4.57
CA ASP A 45 -15.79 12.03 -3.92
C ASP A 45 -15.60 12.21 -2.41
N ALA A 46 -14.42 11.90 -1.88
CA ALA A 46 -14.17 11.94 -0.45
C ALA A 46 -14.15 13.37 0.10
N PRO A 47 -14.75 13.65 1.27
CA PRO A 47 -14.71 14.97 1.89
C PRO A 47 -13.26 15.37 2.27
N PRO A 48 -12.96 16.67 2.36
CA PRO A 48 -11.64 17.12 2.77
C PRO A 48 -11.29 16.70 4.20
N GLY A 49 -9.99 16.70 4.51
CA GLY A 49 -9.50 16.38 5.85
C GLY A 49 -9.42 14.88 6.13
N VAL A 50 -9.37 14.49 7.40
CA VAL A 50 -9.19 13.08 7.79
C VAL A 50 -10.41 12.20 7.53
N LYS A 51 -11.61 12.79 7.52
CA LYS A 51 -12.88 12.05 7.32
C LYS A 51 -13.03 11.47 5.91
N GLY A 52 -12.35 12.03 4.91
CA GLY A 52 -12.33 11.47 3.55
C GLY A 52 -11.09 10.64 3.25
N ILE A 53 -10.53 9.98 4.27
CA ILE A 53 -9.45 9.00 4.08
C ILE A 53 -10.06 7.62 4.31
N SER A 54 -9.88 6.74 3.33
CA SER A 54 -10.26 5.34 3.42
C SER A 54 -9.04 4.45 3.56
N LEU A 55 -9.24 3.27 4.13
CA LEU A 55 -8.22 2.22 4.25
C LEU A 55 -8.47 1.14 3.19
N PHE A 56 -7.40 0.71 2.52
CA PHE A 56 -7.45 -0.28 1.47
C PHE A 56 -6.47 -1.42 1.77
N VAL A 57 -6.86 -2.62 1.40
CA VAL A 57 -5.99 -3.81 1.39
C VAL A 57 -5.32 -3.89 0.02
N VAL A 58 -4.00 -3.82 -0.01
CA VAL A 58 -3.20 -3.89 -1.24
C VAL A 58 -2.15 -4.98 -1.08
N PRO A 59 -2.39 -6.19 -1.60
CA PRO A 59 -1.41 -7.25 -1.51
C PRO A 59 -0.27 -7.02 -2.52
N LYS A 60 0.94 -7.47 -2.19
CA LYS A 60 2.09 -7.51 -3.11
C LYS A 60 1.85 -8.49 -4.26
N ILE A 61 1.21 -9.62 -3.97
CA ILE A 61 0.80 -10.63 -4.94
C ILE A 61 -0.71 -10.82 -4.81
N ASN A 62 -1.44 -10.78 -5.92
CA ASN A 62 -2.90 -10.96 -5.90
C ASN A 62 -3.27 -12.36 -5.37
N VAL A 63 -4.47 -12.49 -4.83
CA VAL A 63 -4.96 -13.71 -4.19
C VAL A 63 -6.22 -14.17 -4.92
N ASN A 64 -6.24 -15.42 -5.37
CA ASN A 64 -7.40 -16.05 -6.00
C ASN A 64 -8.49 -16.36 -4.96
N GLU A 65 -9.70 -16.68 -5.43
CA GLU A 65 -10.83 -17.03 -4.54
C GLU A 65 -10.55 -18.25 -3.64
N ASP A 66 -9.71 -19.18 -4.11
CA ASP A 66 -9.29 -20.38 -3.36
C ASP A 66 -8.13 -20.11 -2.37
N GLY A 67 -7.66 -18.86 -2.27
CA GLY A 67 -6.57 -18.44 -1.41
C GLY A 67 -5.17 -18.64 -1.99
N SER A 68 -5.04 -19.22 -3.20
CA SER A 68 -3.75 -19.35 -3.87
C SER A 68 -3.21 -18.00 -4.36
N LEU A 69 -1.88 -17.89 -4.46
CA LEU A 69 -1.23 -16.69 -4.97
C LEU A 69 -1.30 -16.63 -6.50
N ALA A 70 -1.65 -15.45 -7.03
CA ALA A 70 -1.78 -15.15 -8.44
C ALA A 70 -0.60 -14.28 -8.94
N GLU A 71 -0.87 -13.39 -9.90
CA GLU A 71 0.11 -12.46 -10.45
C GLU A 71 0.54 -11.37 -9.44
N LYS A 72 1.76 -10.84 -9.63
CA LYS A 72 2.25 -9.70 -8.85
C LYS A 72 1.38 -8.47 -9.08
N ASN A 73 1.13 -7.72 -8.01
CA ASN A 73 0.48 -6.43 -8.07
C ASN A 73 1.50 -5.31 -8.35
N ASP A 74 1.05 -4.09 -8.68
CA ASP A 74 1.92 -2.95 -9.03
C ASP A 74 2.40 -2.13 -7.81
N VAL A 75 2.36 -2.72 -6.61
CA VAL A 75 2.98 -2.11 -5.42
C VAL A 75 4.46 -2.51 -5.35
N ARG A 76 5.35 -1.51 -5.28
CA ARG A 76 6.79 -1.74 -5.26
C ARG A 76 7.52 -0.81 -4.29
N CYS A 77 8.55 -1.35 -3.65
CA CYS A 77 9.51 -0.55 -2.88
C CYS A 77 10.48 0.14 -3.84
N ALA A 78 10.46 1.47 -3.87
CA ALA A 78 11.32 2.26 -4.76
C ALA A 78 12.72 2.53 -4.18
N SER A 79 12.84 2.56 -2.85
CA SER A 79 14.08 2.89 -2.15
C SER A 79 14.06 2.36 -0.71
N ILE A 80 15.23 2.15 -0.13
CA ILE A 80 15.40 1.82 1.30
C ILE A 80 16.17 2.96 1.96
N GLU A 81 15.70 3.40 3.13
CA GLU A 81 16.23 4.52 3.88
C GLU A 81 17.53 4.19 4.62
N HIS A 82 18.50 5.09 4.53
CA HIS A 82 19.72 5.07 5.33
C HIS A 82 19.47 5.70 6.70
N LYS A 83 19.01 4.88 7.64
CA LYS A 83 18.64 5.29 9.00
C LYS A 83 19.87 5.39 9.93
N LEU A 84 19.72 6.07 11.06
CA LEU A 84 20.73 6.12 12.14
C LEU A 84 20.96 4.75 12.82
N GLY A 85 19.93 3.90 12.86
CA GLY A 85 19.93 2.59 13.50
C GLY A 85 18.80 1.72 12.95
N ILE A 86 18.45 0.62 13.64
CA ILE A 86 17.40 -0.35 13.24
C ILE A 86 17.53 -0.82 11.78
N HIS A 87 18.77 -1.01 11.31
CA HIS A 87 19.07 -1.31 9.92
C HIS A 87 18.46 -2.62 9.42
N ALA A 88 18.26 -3.60 10.30
CA ALA A 88 17.62 -4.87 9.98
C ALA A 88 16.11 -4.74 9.69
N SER A 89 15.50 -3.61 10.02
CA SER A 89 14.12 -3.30 9.63
C SER A 89 14.17 -2.52 8.31
N PRO A 90 13.77 -3.11 7.17
CA PRO A 90 13.69 -2.36 5.91
C PRO A 90 12.63 -1.26 6.04
N THR A 91 12.93 -0.08 5.51
CA THR A 91 12.10 1.12 5.65
C THR A 91 12.31 2.00 4.44
#